data_AF-A0A7Y4QW46-F1
#
_entry.id   AF-A0A7Y4QW46-F1
#
_cell.length_a   1.000
_cell.length_b   1.000
_cell.length_c   1.000
_cell.angle_alpha   90.00
_cell.angle_beta   90.00
_cell.angle_gamma   90.00
#
_symmetry.space_group_name_H-M   'P 1'
#
loop_
_entity.id
_entity.type
_entity.pdbx_description
1 polymer ?
#
loop_
_entity_poly.entity_id
_entity_poly.type
_entity_poly.pdbx_seq_one_letter_code
_entity_poly.pdbx_strand_id
1 'polypeptide(L)'
;MLQLPAVVIGGSLTAIDTTTEAFAYCPIQVEKFLDRYEGSVAEYGEEKVMSMYDEEEKGIAKTFLEHGAAIRAERKRAAEAGEEPNFVPLVRSWGGVTLCYRKTVNDSPAYRLNHEEVIKSLEEGIYYWEKMSPVEAIPNEYGAVKEMIFRKQGKTNEGKYIELDETITLPAKTVIVAAGTSPNVIYEREHPGTFVLDEWKQFFQTYKLGPKGELIKTEKGETGFFTSYTKDRKYVTVYGDNHPTYAGNVVKAMASAKDGYKELLKVFPGVIKEEQPKEKEAIFTELVKKLDSEFIAVVQEINVLTPTIIEVVLKAPLQAKKFHPGQFYRLQNYETTAPEIDGSRMMMEGLALTGAWVDKEKGLLSLIILEMWGSSRLCRHLKKGERVVVMGPTGEPTEIPTGETVLLAGGGLGNAVLFSVAKALKDAGNKVIYFAGYRNTSDVFKRDEVEEGTDMVVWSNDFGDTIQPRRPQDRAITANIVQAMIAYAEGKLEPNPGDKPLYDLKQINRIIAIGSDRMMKAVQEARYGLLKPYINPVHTAIASINSPMQCMMKEVCAQCLQRHVDPETGKESFVFTCFNQDQHMDKVDFNNLNTRLKNNSVLEKLTKFWMDHLFEKAGSDFTV
;
A
#
# COMPACT_ATOMS: atom_id res chain seq x y z
N MET A 1 -11.32 -1.11 -8.24
CA MET A 1 -12.29 -0.89 -9.33
C MET A 1 -13.67 -0.80 -8.72
N LEU A 2 -14.46 0.23 -9.06
CA LEU A 2 -15.81 0.41 -8.52
C LEU A 2 -16.84 -0.26 -9.45
N GLN A 3 -17.71 -1.10 -8.89
CA GLN A 3 -18.81 -1.74 -9.60
C GLN A 3 -20.14 -1.45 -8.89
N LEU A 4 -21.21 -1.29 -9.67
CA LEU A 4 -22.57 -1.03 -9.15
C LEU A 4 -23.45 -2.30 -9.22
N PRO A 5 -24.38 -2.49 -8.27
CA PRO A 5 -24.66 -1.64 -7.10
C PRO A 5 -23.52 -1.62 -6.08
N ALA A 6 -23.34 -0.49 -5.42
CA ALA A 6 -22.33 -0.32 -4.36
C ALA A 6 -22.99 0.01 -3.02
N VAL A 7 -22.36 -0.45 -1.94
CA VAL A 7 -22.80 -0.22 -0.56
C VAL A 7 -21.68 0.45 0.22
N VAL A 8 -21.99 1.57 0.87
CA VAL A 8 -21.10 2.26 1.79
C VAL A 8 -21.63 2.07 3.21
N ILE A 9 -20.78 1.63 4.13
CA ILE A 9 -21.15 1.41 5.53
C ILE A 9 -20.52 2.49 6.39
N GLY A 10 -21.33 3.31 7.04
CA GLY A 10 -20.85 4.38 7.91
C GLY A 10 -21.93 5.41 8.22
N GLY A 11 -21.60 6.37 9.08
CA GLY A 11 -22.49 7.51 9.39
C GLY A 11 -21.74 8.81 9.69
N SER A 12 -20.43 8.84 9.42
CA SER A 12 -19.62 10.06 9.48
C SER A 12 -19.67 10.80 8.14
N LEU A 13 -19.13 12.02 8.12
CA LEU A 13 -18.93 12.80 6.89
C LEU A 13 -18.13 12.01 5.86
N THR A 14 -17.09 11.29 6.27
CA THR A 14 -16.34 10.36 5.41
C THR A 14 -17.23 9.35 4.68
N ALA A 15 -18.30 8.86 5.31
CA ALA A 15 -19.21 7.93 4.67
C ALA A 15 -20.06 8.62 3.59
N ILE A 16 -20.42 9.89 3.81
CA ILE A 16 -21.11 10.74 2.83
C ILE A 16 -20.18 11.03 1.66
N ASP A 17 -18.96 11.50 1.93
CA ASP A 17 -17.92 11.76 0.92
C ASP A 17 -17.68 10.51 0.07
N THR A 18 -17.43 9.37 0.71
CA THR A 18 -17.21 8.09 0.03
C THR A 18 -18.38 7.71 -0.88
N THR A 19 -19.62 7.93 -0.41
CA THR A 19 -20.82 7.58 -1.17
C THR A 19 -20.99 8.49 -2.38
N THR A 20 -20.77 9.79 -2.18
CA THR A 20 -20.89 10.83 -3.20
C THR A 20 -19.80 10.68 -4.26
N GLU A 21 -18.55 10.48 -3.84
CA GLU A 21 -17.42 10.19 -4.72
C GLU A 21 -17.63 8.91 -5.51
N ALA A 22 -18.10 7.81 -4.89
CA ALA A 22 -18.39 6.58 -5.61
C ALA A 22 -19.49 6.79 -6.67
N PHE A 23 -20.54 7.55 -6.32
CA PHE A 23 -21.63 7.86 -7.24
C PHE A 23 -21.14 8.67 -8.44
N ALA A 24 -20.32 9.71 -8.21
CA ALA A 24 -19.79 10.59 -9.25
C ALA A 24 -18.65 9.96 -10.07
N TYR A 25 -17.83 9.08 -9.45
CA TYR A 25 -16.67 8.47 -10.08
C TYR A 25 -17.06 7.36 -11.08
N CYS A 26 -18.15 6.63 -10.83
CA CYS A 26 -18.55 5.52 -11.70
C CYS A 26 -18.70 5.95 -13.18
N PRO A 27 -19.44 7.04 -13.51
CA PRO A 27 -19.48 7.59 -14.88
C PRO A 27 -18.11 7.85 -15.51
N ILE A 28 -17.19 8.46 -14.77
CA ILE A 28 -15.83 8.79 -15.25
C ILE A 28 -15.04 7.50 -15.53
N GLN A 29 -15.13 6.52 -14.63
CA GLN A 29 -14.41 5.25 -14.75
C GLN A 29 -14.86 4.47 -16.00
N VAL A 30 -16.17 4.34 -16.22
CA VAL A 30 -16.71 3.55 -17.34
C VAL A 30 -16.53 4.23 -18.70
N GLU A 31 -16.63 5.56 -18.75
CA GLU A 31 -16.33 6.34 -19.96
C GLU A 31 -14.85 6.20 -20.34
N LYS A 32 -13.94 6.39 -19.38
CA LYS A 32 -12.50 6.18 -19.59
C LYS A 32 -12.16 4.74 -19.96
N PHE A 33 -12.89 3.76 -19.42
CA PHE A 33 -12.74 2.36 -19.82
C PHE A 33 -13.14 2.15 -21.28
N LEU A 34 -14.29 2.70 -21.69
CA LEU A 34 -14.76 2.61 -23.07
C LEU A 34 -13.78 3.24 -24.06
N ASP A 35 -13.30 4.45 -23.79
CA ASP A 35 -12.35 5.16 -24.67
C ASP A 35 -11.07 4.33 -24.89
N ARG A 36 -10.51 3.81 -23.80
CA ARG A 36 -9.31 2.96 -23.85
C ARG A 36 -9.55 1.64 -24.54
N TYR A 37 -10.74 1.05 -24.37
CA TYR A 37 -11.12 -0.19 -25.04
C TYR A 37 -11.24 0.01 -26.54
N GLU A 38 -12.00 1.01 -26.99
CA GLU A 38 -12.17 1.32 -28.41
C GLU A 38 -10.83 1.63 -29.08
N GLY A 39 -9.96 2.41 -28.44
CA GLY A 39 -8.61 2.69 -28.93
C GLY A 39 -7.74 1.43 -29.03
N SER A 40 -7.76 0.58 -27.99
CA SER A 40 -7.01 -0.69 -27.99
C SER A 40 -7.53 -1.68 -29.04
N VAL A 41 -8.85 -1.75 -29.24
CA VAL A 41 -9.48 -2.62 -30.25
C VAL A 41 -9.18 -2.14 -31.66
N ALA A 42 -9.18 -0.83 -31.90
CA ALA A 42 -8.85 -0.26 -33.20
C ALA A 42 -7.43 -0.63 -33.66
N GLU A 43 -6.50 -0.79 -32.73
CA GLU A 43 -5.11 -1.12 -33.04
C GLU A 43 -4.80 -2.62 -33.00
N TYR A 44 -5.29 -3.33 -31.97
CA TYR A 44 -4.89 -4.72 -31.69
C TYR A 44 -5.95 -5.76 -32.06
N GLY A 45 -7.18 -5.33 -32.35
CA GLY A 45 -8.33 -6.20 -32.60
C GLY A 45 -9.00 -6.70 -31.31
N GLU A 46 -10.32 -6.85 -31.37
CA GLU A 46 -11.16 -7.23 -30.22
C GLU A 46 -10.78 -8.60 -29.63
N GLU A 47 -10.53 -9.60 -30.47
CA GLU A 47 -10.16 -10.95 -30.02
C GLU A 47 -8.92 -10.93 -29.10
N LYS A 48 -7.89 -10.15 -29.48
CA LYS A 48 -6.64 -10.04 -28.73
C LYS A 48 -6.80 -9.26 -27.43
N VAL A 49 -7.59 -8.19 -27.43
CA VAL A 49 -7.88 -7.42 -26.21
C VAL A 49 -8.66 -8.29 -25.23
N MET A 50 -9.69 -8.99 -25.71
CA MET A 50 -10.57 -9.81 -24.88
C MET A 50 -9.95 -11.15 -24.44
N SER A 51 -8.91 -11.66 -25.12
CA SER A 51 -8.25 -12.91 -24.73
C SER A 51 -7.48 -12.84 -23.41
N MET A 52 -7.19 -11.63 -22.91
CA MET A 52 -6.51 -11.45 -21.63
C MET A 52 -7.45 -11.59 -20.41
N TYR A 53 -8.75 -11.49 -20.63
CA TYR A 53 -9.75 -11.57 -19.58
C TYR A 53 -10.19 -13.02 -19.36
N ASP A 54 -10.35 -13.41 -18.09
CA ASP A 54 -11.11 -14.61 -17.74
C ASP A 54 -12.63 -14.36 -17.84
N GLU A 55 -13.44 -15.37 -17.54
CA GLU A 55 -14.89 -15.27 -17.73
C GLU A 55 -15.56 -14.24 -16.80
N GLU A 56 -15.09 -14.08 -15.56
CA GLU A 56 -15.62 -13.04 -14.66
C GLU A 56 -15.26 -11.65 -15.21
N GLU A 57 -13.99 -11.48 -15.57
CA GLU A 57 -13.47 -10.21 -16.08
C GLU A 57 -14.12 -9.79 -17.39
N LYS A 58 -14.43 -10.74 -18.30
CA LYS A 58 -15.21 -10.46 -19.52
C LYS A 58 -16.60 -9.93 -19.20
N GLY A 59 -17.26 -10.51 -18.20
CA GLY A 59 -18.57 -10.05 -17.73
C GLY A 59 -18.53 -8.63 -17.18
N ILE A 60 -17.48 -8.31 -16.40
CA ILE A 60 -17.24 -6.97 -15.87
C ILE A 60 -16.94 -5.98 -17.00
N ALA A 61 -16.01 -6.33 -17.90
CA ALA A 61 -15.63 -5.49 -19.04
C ALA A 61 -16.85 -5.16 -19.90
N LYS A 62 -17.68 -6.15 -20.25
CA LYS A 62 -18.92 -5.93 -20.99
C LYS A 62 -19.86 -4.95 -20.28
N THR A 63 -20.05 -5.12 -18.98
CA THR A 63 -20.86 -4.19 -18.17
C THR A 63 -20.30 -2.76 -18.25
N PHE A 64 -18.97 -2.60 -18.18
CA PHE A 64 -18.33 -1.28 -18.27
C PHE A 64 -18.48 -0.66 -19.65
N LEU A 65 -18.41 -1.44 -20.72
CA LEU A 65 -18.65 -0.96 -22.09
C LEU A 65 -20.10 -0.50 -22.27
N GLU A 66 -21.07 -1.27 -21.78
CA GLU A 66 -22.48 -0.91 -21.81
C GLU A 66 -22.74 0.39 -21.03
N HIS A 67 -22.19 0.51 -19.82
CA HIS A 67 -22.32 1.71 -19.01
C HIS A 67 -21.62 2.92 -19.64
N GLY A 68 -20.40 2.74 -20.16
CA GLY A 68 -19.65 3.78 -20.85
C GLY A 68 -20.40 4.33 -22.07
N ALA A 69 -21.04 3.44 -22.85
CA ALA A 69 -21.82 3.84 -24.02
C ALA A 69 -23.06 4.66 -23.61
N ALA A 70 -23.71 4.28 -22.50
CA ALA A 70 -24.83 5.03 -21.94
C ALA A 70 -24.41 6.42 -21.42
N ILE A 71 -23.26 6.54 -20.76
CA ILE A 71 -22.70 7.86 -20.35
C ILE A 71 -22.45 8.73 -21.57
N ARG A 72 -21.78 8.21 -22.59
CA ARG A 72 -21.48 8.94 -23.82
C ARG A 72 -22.76 9.38 -24.55
N ALA A 73 -23.79 8.53 -24.57
CA ALA A 73 -25.10 8.85 -25.14
C ALA A 73 -25.81 9.97 -24.37
N GLU A 74 -25.75 9.96 -23.04
CA GLU A 74 -26.32 11.03 -22.21
C GLU A 74 -25.60 12.36 -22.42
N ARG A 75 -24.27 12.37 -22.50
CA ARG A 75 -23.51 13.58 -22.86
C ARG A 75 -23.92 14.14 -24.21
N LYS A 76 -24.07 13.27 -25.21
CA LYS A 76 -24.51 13.68 -26.54
C LYS A 76 -25.92 14.28 -26.51
N ARG A 77 -26.87 13.62 -25.86
CA ARG A 77 -28.25 14.09 -25.70
C ARG A 77 -28.30 15.46 -25.00
N ALA A 78 -27.56 15.62 -23.90
CA ALA A 78 -27.49 16.86 -23.14
C ALA A 78 -26.90 18.01 -23.98
N ALA A 79 -25.82 17.73 -24.73
CA ALA A 79 -25.24 18.70 -25.66
C ALA A 79 -26.22 19.10 -26.78
N GLU A 80 -26.97 18.16 -27.35
CA GLU A 80 -28.01 18.43 -28.36
C GLU A 80 -29.19 19.25 -27.80
N ALA A 81 -29.48 19.11 -26.51
CA ALA A 81 -30.52 19.86 -25.81
C ALA A 81 -30.04 21.20 -25.21
N GLY A 82 -28.72 21.46 -25.19
CA GLY A 82 -28.14 22.67 -24.59
C GLY A 82 -28.20 22.69 -23.07
N GLU A 83 -28.12 21.51 -22.42
CA GLU A 83 -28.15 21.35 -20.97
C GLU A 83 -26.97 20.52 -20.44
N GLU A 84 -26.81 20.48 -19.12
CA GLU A 84 -25.82 19.63 -18.46
C GLU A 84 -26.26 18.16 -18.43
N PRO A 85 -25.35 17.20 -18.64
CA PRO A 85 -25.70 15.79 -18.59
C PRO A 85 -26.16 15.36 -17.19
N ASN A 86 -27.22 14.56 -17.15
CA ASN A 86 -27.78 14.04 -15.90
C ASN A 86 -27.53 12.53 -15.78
N PHE A 87 -26.50 12.15 -15.05
CA PHE A 87 -26.13 10.75 -14.85
C PHE A 87 -26.91 10.06 -13.72
N VAL A 88 -27.68 10.80 -12.90
CA VAL A 88 -28.38 10.24 -11.74
C VAL A 88 -29.33 9.09 -12.12
N PRO A 89 -30.17 9.19 -13.18
CA PRO A 89 -31.03 8.08 -13.59
C PRO A 89 -30.25 6.84 -14.03
N LEU A 90 -29.13 7.02 -14.72
CA LEU A 90 -28.27 5.92 -15.19
C LEU A 90 -27.65 5.18 -14.01
N VAL A 91 -26.97 5.90 -13.11
CA VAL A 91 -26.33 5.32 -11.92
C VAL A 91 -27.35 4.58 -11.05
N ARG A 92 -28.56 5.12 -10.88
CA ARG A 92 -29.66 4.44 -10.17
C ARG A 92 -30.15 3.20 -10.89
N SER A 93 -30.24 3.21 -12.22
CA SER A 93 -30.64 2.04 -13.01
C SER A 93 -29.65 0.88 -12.90
N TRP A 94 -28.37 1.18 -12.61
CA TRP A 94 -27.32 0.20 -12.34
C TRP A 94 -27.27 -0.27 -10.88
N GLY A 95 -28.27 0.13 -10.08
CA GLY A 95 -28.42 -0.21 -8.67
C GLY A 95 -27.91 0.86 -7.69
N GLY A 96 -27.21 1.88 -8.18
CA GLY A 96 -26.79 3.05 -7.39
C GLY A 96 -25.74 2.77 -6.32
N VAL A 97 -25.51 3.78 -5.49
CA VAL A 97 -24.65 3.70 -4.29
C VAL A 97 -25.53 3.94 -3.07
N THR A 98 -25.56 2.99 -2.15
CA THR A 98 -26.39 3.06 -0.95
C THR A 98 -25.53 3.25 0.30
N LEU A 99 -25.80 4.30 1.06
CA LEU A 99 -25.18 4.56 2.36
C LEU A 99 -25.99 3.89 3.48
N CYS A 100 -25.48 2.79 4.01
CA CYS A 100 -26.07 2.05 5.11
C CYS A 100 -25.53 2.54 6.46
N TYR A 101 -26.45 2.85 7.38
CA TYR A 101 -26.10 3.21 8.75
C TYR A 101 -26.94 2.46 9.78
N ARG A 102 -26.31 1.99 10.86
CA ARG A 102 -26.98 1.21 11.92
C ARG A 102 -27.97 2.00 12.77
N LYS A 103 -28.01 3.32 12.66
CA LYS A 103 -28.99 4.19 13.36
C LYS A 103 -29.72 5.05 12.33
N THR A 104 -30.53 6.00 12.79
CA THR A 104 -31.10 7.03 11.92
C THR A 104 -30.03 8.05 11.49
N VAL A 105 -30.26 8.75 10.39
CA VAL A 105 -29.46 9.88 9.90
C VAL A 105 -29.36 10.96 10.95
N ASN A 106 -30.46 11.29 11.64
CA ASN A 106 -30.44 12.27 12.75
C ASN A 106 -29.52 11.85 13.91
N ASP A 107 -29.32 10.54 14.08
CA ASP A 107 -28.41 9.96 15.07
C ASP A 107 -26.99 9.75 14.52
N SER A 108 -26.72 10.12 13.26
CA SER A 108 -25.41 9.99 12.64
C SER A 108 -24.45 11.11 13.09
N PRO A 109 -23.15 10.81 13.25
CA PRO A 109 -22.14 11.85 13.45
C PRO A 109 -22.16 12.93 12.37
N ALA A 110 -22.38 12.56 11.11
CA ALA A 110 -22.48 13.51 10.01
C ALA A 110 -23.54 14.58 10.27
N TYR A 111 -24.78 14.17 10.58
CA TYR A 111 -25.87 15.11 10.85
C TYR A 111 -25.59 16.02 12.06
N ARG A 112 -25.01 15.47 13.14
CA ARG A 112 -24.72 16.26 14.35
C ARG A 112 -23.57 17.26 14.17
N LEU A 113 -22.61 16.93 13.31
CA LEU A 113 -21.41 17.75 13.09
C LEU A 113 -21.61 18.75 11.93
N ASN A 114 -22.32 18.34 10.87
CA ASN A 114 -22.57 19.14 9.67
C ASN A 114 -23.83 18.66 8.92
N HIS A 115 -25.00 19.10 9.36
CA HIS A 115 -26.28 18.72 8.73
C HIS A 115 -26.44 19.27 7.30
N GLU A 116 -25.73 20.34 6.92
CA GLU A 116 -25.78 20.92 5.57
C GLU A 116 -25.24 19.92 4.52
N GLU A 117 -24.19 19.18 4.86
CA GLU A 117 -23.57 18.18 3.98
C GLU A 117 -24.51 16.99 3.72
N VAL A 118 -25.28 16.60 4.74
CA VAL A 118 -26.34 15.58 4.58
C VAL A 118 -27.38 16.07 3.57
N ILE A 119 -27.84 17.32 3.69
CA ILE A 119 -28.81 17.92 2.76
C ILE A 119 -28.26 17.91 1.34
N LYS A 120 -27.00 18.35 1.14
CA LYS A 120 -26.36 18.36 -0.18
C LYS A 120 -26.21 16.98 -0.78
N SER A 121 -25.81 15.98 0.00
CA SER A 121 -25.75 14.60 -0.51
C SER A 121 -27.11 14.06 -0.98
N LEU A 122 -28.21 14.44 -0.31
CA LEU A 122 -29.56 14.07 -0.73
C LEU A 122 -29.97 14.79 -2.03
N GLU A 123 -29.59 16.06 -2.19
CA GLU A 123 -29.78 16.83 -3.44
C GLU A 123 -29.03 16.16 -4.61
N GLU A 124 -27.86 15.59 -4.37
CA GLU A 124 -27.07 14.82 -5.35
C GLU A 124 -27.62 13.40 -5.61
N GLY A 125 -28.70 13.04 -4.91
CA GLY A 125 -29.44 11.81 -5.15
C GLY A 125 -28.93 10.59 -4.39
N ILE A 126 -28.09 10.78 -3.38
CA ILE A 126 -27.58 9.73 -2.51
C ILE A 126 -28.71 9.14 -1.64
N TYR A 127 -28.76 7.81 -1.56
CA TYR A 127 -29.75 7.10 -0.76
C TYR A 127 -29.17 6.66 0.59
N TYR A 128 -29.88 6.98 1.67
CA TYR A 128 -29.54 6.58 3.03
C TYR A 128 -30.44 5.44 3.48
N TRP A 129 -29.83 4.31 3.82
CA TRP A 129 -30.51 3.20 4.45
C TRP A 129 -30.24 3.18 5.96
N GLU A 130 -31.17 3.74 6.70
CA GLU A 130 -31.12 3.78 8.16
C GLU A 130 -31.40 2.43 8.81
N LYS A 131 -30.94 2.28 10.06
CA LYS A 131 -31.21 1.13 10.93
C LYS A 131 -30.76 -0.20 10.34
N MET A 132 -29.63 -0.19 9.62
CA MET A 132 -29.04 -1.39 9.03
C MET A 132 -27.65 -1.64 9.62
N SER A 133 -27.50 -2.74 10.35
CA SER A 133 -26.21 -3.21 10.87
C SER A 133 -25.66 -4.31 9.96
N PRO A 134 -24.44 -4.20 9.41
CA PRO A 134 -23.91 -5.23 8.51
C PRO A 134 -23.67 -6.53 9.27
N VAL A 135 -23.98 -7.65 8.63
CA VAL A 135 -23.80 -9.00 9.18
C VAL A 135 -22.78 -9.77 8.36
N GLU A 136 -22.96 -9.86 7.04
CA GLU A 136 -22.15 -10.73 6.20
C GLU A 136 -22.07 -10.21 4.76
N ALA A 137 -20.90 -10.38 4.14
CA ALA A 137 -20.71 -10.19 2.70
C ALA A 137 -20.78 -11.55 2.02
N ILE A 138 -21.77 -11.74 1.14
CA ILE A 138 -21.99 -13.00 0.44
C ILE A 138 -21.24 -12.96 -0.89
N PRO A 139 -20.29 -13.89 -1.11
CA PRO A 139 -19.54 -13.95 -2.36
C PRO A 139 -20.38 -14.55 -3.50
N ASN A 140 -20.04 -14.18 -4.74
CA ASN A 140 -20.41 -14.91 -5.95
C ASN A 140 -19.54 -16.17 -6.11
N GLU A 141 -19.75 -16.91 -7.20
CA GLU A 141 -18.99 -18.09 -7.58
C GLU A 141 -17.48 -17.85 -7.78
N TYR A 142 -17.07 -16.60 -7.98
CA TYR A 142 -15.67 -16.19 -8.14
C TYR A 142 -15.03 -15.65 -6.84
N GLY A 143 -15.81 -15.53 -5.75
CA GLY A 143 -15.34 -15.01 -4.46
C GLY A 143 -15.46 -13.49 -4.30
N ALA A 144 -15.94 -12.76 -5.32
CA ALA A 144 -16.24 -11.33 -5.23
C ALA A 144 -17.58 -11.10 -4.53
N VAL A 145 -17.75 -9.97 -3.84
CA VAL A 145 -19.03 -9.68 -3.17
C VAL A 145 -20.16 -9.57 -4.20
N LYS A 146 -21.26 -10.26 -3.91
CA LYS A 146 -22.50 -10.22 -4.69
C LYS A 146 -23.60 -9.49 -3.94
N GLU A 147 -23.70 -9.76 -2.65
CA GLU A 147 -24.78 -9.31 -1.77
C GLU A 147 -24.24 -9.03 -0.36
N MET A 148 -24.89 -8.12 0.36
CA MET A 148 -24.62 -7.80 1.76
C MET A 148 -25.86 -8.08 2.60
N ILE A 149 -25.71 -8.89 3.64
CA ILE A 149 -26.75 -9.13 4.63
C ILE A 149 -26.64 -8.08 5.73
N PHE A 150 -27.78 -7.47 6.05
CA PHE A 150 -27.95 -6.52 7.14
C PHE A 150 -28.97 -7.03 8.14
N ARG A 151 -28.77 -6.72 9.41
CA ARG A 151 -29.75 -6.91 10.47
C ARG A 151 -30.43 -5.59 10.79
N LYS A 152 -31.76 -5.59 10.80
CA LYS A 152 -32.54 -4.39 11.14
C LYS A 152 -32.28 -3.97 12.58
N GLN A 153 -32.31 -2.67 12.81
CA GLN A 153 -32.15 -2.07 14.12
C GLN A 153 -33.48 -1.43 14.55
N GLY A 154 -33.91 -1.72 15.77
CA GLY A 154 -35.08 -1.11 16.42
C GLY A 154 -34.67 -0.09 17.48
N LYS A 155 -35.66 0.56 18.08
CA LYS A 155 -35.50 1.28 19.35
C LYS A 155 -36.42 0.66 20.39
N THR A 156 -35.94 0.50 21.62
CA THR A 156 -36.81 0.21 22.77
C THR A 156 -37.69 1.42 23.08
N ASN A 157 -38.69 1.25 23.95
CA ASN A 157 -39.50 2.36 24.46
C ASN A 157 -38.66 3.46 25.15
N GLU A 158 -37.46 3.11 25.63
CA GLU A 158 -36.50 4.02 26.27
C GLU A 158 -35.55 4.69 25.24
N GLY A 159 -35.73 4.42 23.95
CA GLY A 159 -34.93 5.01 22.86
C GLY A 159 -33.57 4.35 22.61
N LYS A 160 -33.24 3.25 23.31
CA LYS A 160 -32.01 2.48 23.10
C LYS A 160 -32.10 1.64 21.83
N TYR A 161 -31.07 1.68 21.00
CA TYR A 161 -31.01 0.82 19.81
C TYR A 161 -30.81 -0.65 20.18
N ILE A 162 -31.57 -1.53 19.52
CA ILE A 162 -31.50 -2.99 19.66
C ILE A 162 -31.45 -3.63 18.28
N GLU A 163 -30.78 -4.78 18.18
CA GLU A 163 -30.88 -5.62 16.98
C GLU A 163 -32.24 -6.31 16.95
N LEU A 164 -32.87 -6.35 15.78
CA LEU A 164 -34.08 -7.13 15.53
C LEU A 164 -33.69 -8.44 14.86
N ASP A 165 -34.51 -9.49 14.99
CA ASP A 165 -34.25 -10.78 14.35
C ASP A 165 -34.38 -10.74 12.82
N GLU A 166 -34.99 -9.69 12.28
CA GLU A 166 -35.17 -9.50 10.84
C GLU A 166 -33.86 -9.12 10.14
N THR A 167 -33.54 -9.88 9.08
CA THR A 167 -32.43 -9.58 8.18
C THR A 167 -32.93 -9.17 6.80
N ILE A 168 -32.18 -8.30 6.13
CA ILE A 168 -32.41 -7.86 4.75
C ILE A 168 -31.13 -8.08 3.96
N THR A 169 -31.26 -8.48 2.70
CA THR A 169 -30.13 -8.66 1.78
C THR A 169 -30.16 -7.59 0.71
N LEU A 170 -29.00 -6.96 0.46
CA LEU A 170 -28.81 -5.96 -0.59
C LEU A 170 -27.83 -6.46 -1.63
N PRO A 171 -28.15 -6.39 -2.93
CA PRO A 171 -27.14 -6.57 -3.98
C PRO A 171 -26.01 -5.55 -3.82
N ALA A 172 -24.77 -6.03 -3.89
CA ALA A 172 -23.58 -5.21 -3.78
C ALA A 172 -22.42 -5.87 -4.53
N LYS A 173 -21.91 -5.21 -5.57
CA LYS A 173 -20.67 -5.59 -6.26
C LYS A 173 -19.45 -4.83 -5.74
N THR A 174 -19.66 -3.80 -4.92
CA THR A 174 -18.61 -3.09 -4.20
C THR A 174 -19.12 -2.73 -2.81
N VAL A 175 -18.30 -2.97 -1.79
CA VAL A 175 -18.59 -2.62 -0.40
C VAL A 175 -17.44 -1.78 0.13
N ILE A 176 -17.76 -0.58 0.62
CA ILE A 176 -16.79 0.35 1.19
C ILE A 176 -17.15 0.60 2.65
N VAL A 177 -16.20 0.42 3.56
CA VAL A 177 -16.43 0.60 5.00
C VAL A 177 -15.75 1.90 5.45
N ALA A 178 -16.56 2.94 5.67
CA ALA A 178 -16.11 4.22 6.22
C ALA A 178 -16.19 4.16 7.76
N ALA A 179 -15.32 3.34 8.36
CA ALA A 179 -15.29 3.04 9.80
C ALA A 179 -14.68 4.17 10.65
N GLY A 180 -15.23 5.38 10.57
CA GLY A 180 -14.84 6.51 11.45
C GLY A 180 -13.33 6.84 11.44
N THR A 181 -12.92 7.69 12.38
CA THR A 181 -11.53 8.13 12.53
C THR A 181 -11.02 7.77 13.92
N SER A 182 -9.91 7.05 14.00
CA SER A 182 -9.12 6.91 15.22
C SER A 182 -7.91 7.84 15.10
N PRO A 183 -7.50 8.53 16.18
CA PRO A 183 -6.30 9.34 16.17
C PRO A 183 -5.08 8.49 15.81
N ASN A 184 -4.19 9.05 15.00
CA ASN A 184 -3.00 8.34 14.56
C ASN A 184 -1.85 8.56 15.56
N VAL A 185 -1.75 7.65 16.53
CA VAL A 185 -0.67 7.60 17.52
C VAL A 185 0.52 6.73 17.09
N ILE A 186 0.67 6.47 15.78
CA ILE A 186 1.64 5.49 15.25
C ILE A 186 3.08 5.74 15.67
N TYR A 187 3.47 7.01 15.81
CA TYR A 187 4.83 7.36 16.21
C TYR A 187 5.22 6.70 17.55
N GLU A 188 4.32 6.67 18.52
CA GLU A 188 4.60 6.04 19.82
C GLU A 188 4.67 4.51 19.73
N ARG A 189 3.98 3.90 18.76
CA ARG A 189 4.08 2.46 18.49
C ARG A 189 5.39 2.09 17.81
N GLU A 190 5.90 2.94 16.92
CA GLU A 190 7.19 2.76 16.24
C GLU A 190 8.39 3.13 17.13
N HIS A 191 8.19 4.08 18.06
CA HIS A 191 9.21 4.56 18.97
C HIS A 191 8.72 4.56 20.42
N PRO A 192 8.49 3.37 21.02
CA PRO A 192 7.95 3.26 22.37
C PRO A 192 8.77 4.04 23.40
N GLY A 193 8.07 4.77 24.26
CA GLY A 193 8.62 5.62 25.30
C GLY A 193 8.90 7.07 24.87
N THR A 194 8.54 7.48 23.65
CA THR A 194 8.75 8.87 23.21
C THR A 194 7.69 9.82 23.75
N PHE A 195 6.43 9.39 23.71
CA PHE A 195 5.26 10.16 24.11
C PHE A 195 4.41 9.37 25.10
N VAL A 196 3.95 10.04 26.15
CA VAL A 196 2.92 9.49 27.04
C VAL A 196 1.58 9.56 26.31
N LEU A 197 0.88 8.43 26.23
CA LEU A 197 -0.50 8.39 25.77
C LEU A 197 -1.46 8.65 26.93
N ASP A 198 -2.70 9.01 26.60
CA ASP A 198 -3.77 9.11 27.58
C ASP A 198 -4.11 7.73 28.22
N GLU A 199 -4.97 7.74 29.23
CA GLU A 199 -5.34 6.53 29.98
C GLU A 199 -5.99 5.44 29.10
N TRP A 200 -6.59 5.84 27.98
CA TRP A 200 -7.25 4.97 27.01
C TRP A 200 -6.32 4.53 25.86
N LYS A 201 -5.09 5.04 25.82
CA LYS A 201 -4.13 4.85 24.72
C LYS A 201 -4.69 5.25 23.34
N GLN A 202 -5.59 6.23 23.31
CA GLN A 202 -6.23 6.72 22.09
C GLN A 202 -5.59 8.00 21.57
N PHE A 203 -5.12 8.86 22.46
CA PHE A 203 -4.51 10.15 22.12
C PHE A 203 -3.14 10.31 22.77
N PHE A 204 -2.33 11.23 22.24
CA PHE A 204 -1.19 11.74 22.98
C PHE A 204 -1.68 12.51 24.21
N GLN A 205 -1.11 12.23 25.38
CA GLN A 205 -1.38 13.02 26.58
C GLN A 205 -0.94 14.46 26.32
N THR A 206 -1.86 15.40 26.58
CA THR A 206 -1.60 16.82 26.38
C THR A 206 -0.99 17.47 27.61
N TYR A 207 -0.18 18.51 27.37
CA TYR A 207 0.53 19.30 28.36
C TYR A 207 0.42 20.80 28.02
N LYS A 208 0.48 21.63 29.06
CA LYS A 208 0.63 23.09 28.97
C LYS A 208 2.04 23.50 29.37
N LEU A 209 2.52 24.59 28.80
CA LEU A 209 3.83 25.14 29.16
C LEU A 209 3.69 25.97 30.45
N GLY A 210 4.42 25.56 31.48
CA GLY A 210 4.51 26.26 32.76
C GLY A 210 5.43 27.49 32.71
N PRO A 211 5.42 28.32 33.77
CA PRO A 211 6.16 29.58 33.81
C PRO A 211 7.68 29.44 33.68
N LYS A 212 8.26 28.28 34.05
CA LYS A 212 9.69 27.99 33.95
C LYS A 212 10.03 27.17 32.70
N GLY A 213 9.07 26.98 31.79
CA GLY A 213 9.21 26.15 30.58
C GLY A 213 9.05 24.65 30.84
N GLU A 214 8.54 24.26 32.00
CA GLU A 214 8.18 22.88 32.33
C GLU A 214 6.87 22.47 31.65
N LEU A 215 6.74 21.19 31.30
CA LEU A 215 5.48 20.66 30.76
C LEU A 215 4.60 20.18 31.92
N ILE A 216 3.43 20.80 32.07
CA ILE A 216 2.44 20.46 33.10
C ILE A 216 1.32 19.66 32.42
N LYS A 217 1.07 18.45 32.90
CA LYS A 217 -0.01 17.58 32.36
C LYS A 217 -1.35 18.31 32.46
N THR A 218 -2.14 18.26 31.40
CA THR A 218 -3.51 18.82 31.41
C THR A 218 -4.46 17.91 32.17
N GLU A 219 -5.40 18.53 32.89
CA GLU A 219 -6.53 17.83 33.49
C GLU A 219 -7.75 17.77 32.55
N LYS A 220 -8.76 16.98 32.92
CA LYS A 220 -9.99 16.83 32.13
C LYS A 220 -10.68 18.20 31.96
N GLY A 221 -10.88 18.61 30.71
CA GLY A 221 -11.50 19.90 30.36
C GLY A 221 -10.48 21.04 30.19
N GLU A 222 -9.22 20.85 30.55
CA GLU A 222 -8.15 21.75 30.15
C GLU A 222 -7.69 21.47 28.71
N THR A 223 -7.16 22.49 28.04
CA THR A 223 -6.59 22.36 26.70
C THR A 223 -5.09 22.63 26.77
N GLY A 224 -4.30 21.75 26.16
CA GLY A 224 -2.85 21.87 26.10
C GLY A 224 -2.36 21.35 24.76
N PHE A 225 -1.41 22.06 24.16
CA PHE A 225 -0.96 21.79 22.79
C PHE A 225 0.39 21.09 22.74
N PHE A 226 0.99 20.74 23.87
CA PHE A 226 2.27 20.02 23.92
C PHE A 226 2.04 18.54 24.21
N THR A 227 2.89 17.67 23.65
CA THR A 227 3.01 16.27 24.09
C THR A 227 3.90 16.20 25.33
N SER A 228 4.21 14.99 25.81
CA SER A 228 5.17 14.81 26.92
C SER A 228 6.64 15.04 26.54
N TYR A 229 6.95 15.33 25.26
CA TYR A 229 8.33 15.41 24.80
C TYR A 229 9.00 16.70 25.24
N THR A 230 10.14 16.54 25.93
CA THR A 230 11.04 17.64 26.28
C THR A 230 12.50 17.18 26.19
N LYS A 231 13.30 17.89 25.39
CA LYS A 231 14.75 17.69 25.31
C LYS A 231 15.45 18.98 24.96
N ASP A 232 16.39 19.43 25.79
CA ASP A 232 17.15 20.68 25.58
C ASP A 232 16.25 21.90 25.33
N ARG A 233 15.12 22.00 26.06
CA ARG A 233 14.05 23.00 25.87
C ARG A 233 13.40 22.99 24.47
N LYS A 234 13.46 21.86 23.78
CA LYS A 234 12.67 21.59 22.57
C LYS A 234 11.44 20.79 22.95
N TYR A 235 10.32 21.16 22.36
CA TYR A 235 9.01 20.58 22.64
C TYR A 235 8.40 20.07 21.34
N VAL A 236 7.49 19.11 21.45
CA VAL A 236 6.65 18.67 20.34
C VAL A 236 5.21 19.04 20.66
N THR A 237 4.54 19.64 19.70
CA THR A 237 3.14 20.03 19.82
C THR A 237 2.20 19.06 19.13
N VAL A 238 0.95 18.99 19.58
CA VAL A 238 -0.10 18.14 19.03
C VAL A 238 -1.27 18.99 18.54
N TYR A 239 -1.71 18.73 17.31
CA TYR A 239 -2.74 19.48 16.58
C TYR A 239 -3.64 18.53 15.78
N GLY A 240 -4.73 19.06 15.24
CA GLY A 240 -5.62 18.36 14.34
C GLY A 240 -6.36 17.19 15.01
N ASP A 241 -6.56 16.12 14.25
CA ASP A 241 -7.25 14.92 14.74
C ASP A 241 -6.46 14.11 15.79
N ASN A 242 -5.18 14.42 15.97
CA ASN A 242 -4.37 13.85 17.05
C ASN A 242 -4.58 14.56 18.39
N HIS A 243 -5.31 15.68 18.43
CA HIS A 243 -5.62 16.40 19.65
C HIS A 243 -7.05 16.06 20.14
N PRO A 244 -7.24 15.60 21.39
CA PRO A 244 -8.53 15.09 21.90
C PRO A 244 -9.69 16.08 21.78
N THR A 245 -9.47 17.37 22.07
CA THR A 245 -10.49 18.42 21.93
C THR A 245 -10.90 18.70 20.48
N TYR A 246 -10.01 18.51 19.52
CA TYR A 246 -10.18 18.96 18.13
C TYR A 246 -10.41 17.82 17.13
N ALA A 247 -10.42 16.57 17.58
CA ALA A 247 -10.62 15.43 16.71
C ALA A 247 -12.05 15.29 16.19
N GLY A 248 -12.17 14.72 14.99
CA GLY A 248 -13.41 14.18 14.43
C GLY A 248 -14.02 14.97 13.28
N ASN A 249 -13.50 16.15 12.94
CA ASN A 249 -13.76 16.80 11.65
C ASN A 249 -12.69 17.85 11.31
N VAL A 250 -12.57 18.14 10.01
CA VAL A 250 -11.58 19.09 9.46
C VAL A 250 -11.70 20.49 10.06
N VAL A 251 -12.92 20.98 10.31
CA VAL A 251 -13.13 22.33 10.86
C VAL A 251 -12.54 22.45 12.26
N LYS A 252 -12.79 21.47 13.14
CA LYS A 252 -12.18 21.40 14.46
C LYS A 252 -10.67 21.19 14.37
N ALA A 253 -10.22 20.30 13.48
CA ALA A 253 -8.80 20.07 13.27
C ALA A 253 -8.06 21.36 12.87
N MET A 254 -8.63 22.18 11.98
CA MET A 254 -8.09 23.49 11.60
C MET A 254 -8.19 24.51 12.75
N ALA A 255 -9.26 24.49 13.55
CA ALA A 255 -9.40 25.35 14.72
C ALA A 255 -8.28 25.13 15.76
N SER A 256 -7.75 23.90 15.87
CA SER A 256 -6.61 23.62 16.74
C SER A 256 -5.39 24.50 16.43
N ALA A 257 -5.12 24.79 15.16
CA ALA A 257 -4.00 25.65 14.77
C ALA A 257 -4.23 27.09 15.20
N LYS A 258 -5.47 27.58 15.04
CA LYS A 258 -5.90 28.93 15.47
C LYS A 258 -5.80 29.12 16.98
N ASP A 259 -6.04 28.08 17.76
CA ASP A 259 -6.00 28.19 19.22
C ASP A 259 -4.58 27.92 19.77
N GLY A 260 -3.89 26.91 19.24
CA GLY A 260 -2.61 26.45 19.76
C GLY A 260 -1.40 27.30 19.38
N TYR A 261 -1.46 28.09 18.30
CA TYR A 261 -0.31 28.93 17.94
C TYR A 261 0.08 29.89 19.09
N LYS A 262 -0.91 30.38 19.87
CA LYS A 262 -0.67 31.27 21.02
C LYS A 262 0.16 30.58 22.11
N GLU A 263 -0.05 29.29 22.31
CA GLU A 263 0.73 28.48 23.26
C GLU A 263 2.15 28.24 22.74
N LEU A 264 2.31 28.02 21.43
CA LEU A 264 3.63 27.93 20.79
C LEU A 264 4.45 29.23 20.96
N LEU A 265 3.80 30.40 20.83
CA LEU A 265 4.48 31.70 21.00
C LEU A 265 5.08 31.89 22.39
N LYS A 266 4.54 31.24 23.42
CA LYS A 266 5.09 31.29 24.79
C LYS A 266 6.48 30.66 24.91
N VAL A 267 6.84 29.75 23.99
CA VAL A 267 8.18 29.15 23.91
C VAL A 267 9.23 30.17 23.44
N PHE A 268 8.80 31.23 22.75
CA PHE A 268 9.67 32.23 22.13
C PHE A 268 9.44 33.64 22.73
N PRO A 269 9.66 33.84 24.04
CA PRO A 269 9.38 35.13 24.68
C PRO A 269 10.23 36.24 24.06
N GLY A 270 9.58 37.31 23.59
CA GLY A 270 10.25 38.50 23.04
C GLY A 270 10.79 38.37 21.60
N VAL A 271 10.51 37.26 20.90
CA VAL A 271 11.04 37.00 19.54
C VAL A 271 10.20 37.64 18.43
N ILE A 272 8.91 37.89 18.66
CA ILE A 272 8.03 38.56 17.70
C ILE A 272 8.11 40.07 17.91
N LYS A 273 8.84 40.76 17.04
CA LYS A 273 8.78 42.22 16.84
C LYS A 273 8.23 42.48 15.43
N GLU A 274 7.56 43.61 15.23
CA GLU A 274 6.97 43.98 13.92
C GLU A 274 8.03 44.06 12.80
N GLU A 275 9.25 44.50 13.12
CA GLU A 275 10.41 44.45 12.22
C GLU A 275 11.34 43.28 12.59
N GLN A 276 11.50 42.34 11.65
CA GLN A 276 12.43 41.23 11.79
C GLN A 276 13.82 41.65 11.24
N PRO A 277 14.93 41.44 11.99
CA PRO A 277 16.28 41.75 11.49
C PRO A 277 16.60 40.97 10.21
N LYS A 278 17.32 41.59 9.27
CA LYS A 278 17.77 40.94 8.00
C LYS A 278 18.55 39.64 8.22
N GLU A 279 19.25 39.50 9.35
CA GLU A 279 19.96 38.26 9.72
C GLU A 279 19.01 37.05 9.85
N LYS A 280 17.75 37.27 10.26
CA LYS A 280 16.74 36.20 10.33
C LYS A 280 16.31 35.70 8.95
N GLU A 281 16.35 36.56 7.93
CA GLU A 281 16.06 36.17 6.54
C GLU A 281 17.13 35.23 5.99
N ALA A 282 18.40 35.49 6.32
CA ALA A 282 19.51 34.61 5.94
C ALA A 282 19.36 33.22 6.60
N ILE A 283 19.02 33.18 7.89
CA ILE A 283 18.76 31.93 8.62
C ILE A 283 17.58 31.17 8.02
N PHE A 284 16.48 31.85 7.69
CA PHE A 284 15.33 31.22 7.05
C PHE A 284 15.68 30.67 5.67
N THR A 285 16.42 31.44 4.85
CA THR A 285 16.89 30.99 3.54
C THR A 285 17.77 29.75 3.64
N GLU A 286 18.68 29.70 4.62
CA GLU A 286 19.52 28.53 4.87
C GLU A 286 18.69 27.33 5.32
N LEU A 287 17.70 27.54 6.20
CA LEU A 287 16.76 26.50 6.61
C LEU A 287 15.99 25.95 5.41
N VAL A 288 15.42 26.79 4.55
CA VAL A 288 14.70 26.36 3.34
C VAL A 288 15.60 25.56 2.43
N LYS A 289 16.82 26.04 2.15
CA LYS A 289 17.80 25.28 1.33
C LYS A 289 18.11 23.91 1.93
N LYS A 290 18.26 23.83 3.25
CA LYS A 290 18.46 22.57 3.95
C LYS A 290 17.24 21.65 3.81
N LEU A 291 16.04 22.15 4.08
CA LEU A 291 14.80 21.38 3.97
C LEU A 291 14.59 20.88 2.54
N ASP A 292 14.78 21.72 1.53
CA ASP A 292 14.71 21.34 0.13
C ASP A 292 15.72 20.23 -0.19
N SER A 293 16.96 20.36 0.28
CA SER A 293 18.00 19.34 0.07
C SER A 293 17.73 18.01 0.77
N GLU A 294 17.01 18.03 1.90
CA GLU A 294 16.71 16.83 2.70
C GLU A 294 15.39 16.15 2.28
N PHE A 295 14.38 16.92 1.85
CA PHE A 295 13.01 16.43 1.59
C PHE A 295 12.65 16.30 0.12
N ILE A 296 13.27 17.06 -0.80
CA ILE A 296 12.98 16.94 -2.23
C ILE A 296 13.83 15.82 -2.82
N ALA A 297 13.19 14.71 -3.15
CA ALA A 297 13.83 13.62 -3.85
C ALA A 297 13.89 13.90 -5.36
N VAL A 298 15.04 13.58 -5.96
CA VAL A 298 15.24 13.69 -7.41
C VAL A 298 15.86 12.42 -7.97
N VAL A 299 15.53 12.13 -9.23
CA VAL A 299 16.12 11.01 -9.97
C VAL A 299 17.59 11.29 -10.25
N GLN A 300 18.47 10.40 -9.82
CA GLN A 300 19.90 10.51 -10.05
C GLN A 300 20.30 9.74 -11.31
N GLU A 301 19.77 8.53 -11.49
CA GLU A 301 20.13 7.61 -12.56
C GLU A 301 19.05 6.53 -12.76
N ILE A 302 18.91 6.05 -14.00
CA ILE A 302 18.07 4.91 -14.37
C ILE A 302 18.97 3.87 -15.05
N ASN A 303 19.09 2.70 -14.45
CA ASN A 303 19.91 1.60 -14.95
C ASN A 303 19.00 0.49 -15.49
N VAL A 304 19.18 0.08 -16.74
CA VAL A 304 18.49 -1.09 -17.29
C VAL A 304 19.28 -2.35 -16.89
N LEU A 305 18.70 -3.19 -16.04
CA LEU A 305 19.36 -4.40 -15.53
C LEU A 305 19.06 -5.61 -16.42
N THR A 306 17.82 -5.72 -16.89
CA THR A 306 17.34 -6.75 -17.83
C THR A 306 16.29 -6.11 -18.76
N PRO A 307 15.75 -6.81 -19.77
CA PRO A 307 14.70 -6.24 -20.63
C PRO A 307 13.46 -5.73 -19.88
N THR A 308 13.17 -6.26 -18.69
CA THR A 308 11.97 -5.95 -17.89
C THR A 308 12.29 -5.46 -16.47
N ILE A 309 13.56 -5.33 -16.10
CA ILE A 309 13.98 -4.91 -14.77
C ILE A 309 14.89 -3.69 -14.88
N ILE A 310 14.52 -2.63 -14.16
CA ILE A 310 15.33 -1.41 -14.05
C ILE A 310 15.68 -1.14 -12.58
N GLU A 311 16.76 -0.41 -12.37
CA GLU A 311 17.12 0.22 -11.11
C GLU A 311 16.96 1.74 -11.24
N VAL A 312 16.21 2.32 -10.32
CA VAL A 312 16.01 3.77 -10.19
C VAL A 312 16.82 4.23 -8.99
N VAL A 313 17.90 4.97 -9.24
CA VAL A 313 18.72 5.59 -8.19
C VAL A 313 18.21 7.01 -7.95
N LEU A 314 17.93 7.33 -6.70
CA LEU A 314 17.36 8.59 -6.26
C LEU A 314 18.32 9.29 -5.29
N LYS A 315 18.44 10.61 -5.42
CA LYS A 315 19.01 11.46 -4.38
C LYS A 315 17.90 11.83 -3.41
N ALA A 316 17.89 11.17 -2.25
CA ALA A 316 16.87 11.30 -1.21
C ALA A 316 17.53 11.19 0.18
N PRO A 317 18.20 12.25 0.67
CA PRO A 317 19.12 12.14 1.80
C PRO A 317 18.47 11.69 3.10
N LEU A 318 17.30 12.23 3.46
CA LEU A 318 16.64 11.88 4.71
C LEU A 318 16.11 10.43 4.68
N GLN A 319 15.54 10.03 3.54
CA GLN A 319 15.05 8.69 3.27
C GLN A 319 16.17 7.65 3.36
N ALA A 320 17.31 7.92 2.72
CA ALA A 320 18.48 7.05 2.73
C ALA A 320 19.07 6.90 4.14
N LYS A 321 19.19 8.02 4.88
CA LYS A 321 19.76 8.04 6.23
C LYS A 321 18.96 7.18 7.22
N LYS A 322 17.64 7.16 7.09
CA LYS A 322 16.71 6.47 8.01
C LYS A 322 16.40 5.03 7.63
N PHE A 323 16.86 4.57 6.47
CA PHE A 323 16.63 3.21 5.98
C PHE A 323 17.25 2.12 6.86
N HIS A 324 16.49 1.04 7.03
CA HIS A 324 16.94 -0.25 7.52
C HIS A 324 16.50 -1.37 6.54
N PRO A 325 17.27 -2.47 6.43
CA PRO A 325 16.93 -3.60 5.56
C PRO A 325 15.49 -4.11 5.76
N GLY A 326 14.85 -4.47 4.65
CA GLY A 326 13.45 -4.92 4.62
C GLY A 326 12.41 -3.81 4.45
N GLN A 327 12.75 -2.56 4.79
CA GLN A 327 11.84 -1.43 4.61
C GLN A 327 11.63 -1.05 3.15
N PHE A 328 10.55 -0.33 2.87
CA PHE A 328 10.19 0.08 1.52
C PHE A 328 9.71 1.53 1.45
N TYR A 329 9.51 2.01 0.23
CA TYR A 329 9.17 3.38 -0.10
C TYR A 329 7.96 3.44 -1.03
N ARG A 330 7.23 4.55 -0.99
CA ARG A 330 6.30 4.93 -2.05
C ARG A 330 7.03 5.78 -3.08
N LEU A 331 7.06 5.34 -4.34
CA LEU A 331 7.53 6.13 -5.48
C LEU A 331 6.37 6.63 -6.33
N GLN A 332 6.40 7.90 -6.73
CA GLN A 332 5.43 8.50 -7.65
C GLN A 332 6.03 9.71 -8.37
N ASN A 333 5.62 10.01 -9.61
CA ASN A 333 5.89 11.31 -10.23
C ASN A 333 4.86 12.36 -9.78
N TYR A 334 5.11 13.64 -10.06
CA TYR A 334 4.14 14.70 -9.80
C TYR A 334 3.16 14.82 -10.97
N GLU A 335 1.87 14.94 -10.65
CA GLU A 335 0.82 15.14 -11.67
C GLU A 335 1.06 16.42 -12.50
N THR A 336 1.57 17.48 -11.86
CA THR A 336 1.81 18.79 -12.49
C THR A 336 2.93 18.77 -13.53
N THR A 337 3.83 17.79 -13.45
CA THR A 337 4.95 17.61 -14.38
C THR A 337 4.83 16.34 -15.21
N ALA A 338 3.81 15.52 -14.98
CA ALA A 338 3.56 14.32 -15.75
C ALA A 338 3.22 14.70 -17.21
N PRO A 339 3.88 14.08 -18.21
CA PRO A 339 3.59 14.38 -19.61
C PRO A 339 2.17 13.93 -19.98
N GLU A 340 1.59 14.59 -20.97
CA GLU A 340 0.29 14.23 -21.54
C GLU A 340 0.48 13.75 -22.97
N ILE A 341 -0.06 12.57 -23.28
CA ILE A 341 0.06 11.92 -24.58
C ILE A 341 -1.32 11.44 -24.97
N ASP A 342 -1.80 11.90 -26.12
CA ASP A 342 -3.11 11.54 -26.66
C ASP A 342 -4.25 11.72 -25.63
N GLY A 343 -4.24 12.87 -24.94
CA GLY A 343 -5.21 13.20 -23.88
C GLY A 343 -5.06 12.37 -22.59
N SER A 344 -4.07 11.48 -22.51
CA SER A 344 -3.77 10.70 -21.31
C SER A 344 -2.60 11.31 -20.55
N ARG A 345 -2.82 11.66 -19.29
CA ARG A 345 -1.76 12.08 -18.37
C ARG A 345 -0.97 10.88 -17.86
N MET A 346 0.35 10.90 -18.03
CA MET A 346 1.28 9.83 -17.63
C MET A 346 1.63 9.94 -16.14
N MET A 347 0.60 10.05 -15.31
CA MET A 347 0.74 10.05 -13.87
C MET A 347 0.89 8.61 -13.38
N MET A 348 1.90 8.39 -12.54
CA MET A 348 2.10 7.13 -11.86
C MET A 348 1.15 7.03 -10.67
N GLU A 349 0.66 5.83 -10.42
CA GLU A 349 0.14 5.45 -9.10
C GLU A 349 1.30 5.37 -8.08
N GLY A 350 0.98 5.37 -6.79
CA GLY A 350 1.99 5.17 -5.74
C GLY A 350 2.51 3.74 -5.75
N LEU A 351 3.78 3.55 -6.15
CA LEU A 351 4.42 2.25 -6.19
C LEU A 351 5.11 1.93 -4.87
N ALA A 352 4.75 0.80 -4.25
CA ALA A 352 5.47 0.28 -3.08
C ALA A 352 6.73 -0.45 -3.56
N LEU A 353 7.90 0.12 -3.30
CA LEU A 353 9.19 -0.39 -3.78
C LEU A 353 10.16 -0.48 -2.61
N THR A 354 10.70 -1.68 -2.38
CA THR A 354 11.71 -1.90 -1.35
C THR A 354 13.01 -1.18 -1.70
N GLY A 355 13.68 -0.62 -0.69
CA GLY A 355 15.06 -0.15 -0.85
C GLY A 355 16.00 -1.33 -1.11
N ALA A 356 16.63 -1.36 -2.29
CA ALA A 356 17.62 -2.38 -2.63
C ALA A 356 18.95 -2.12 -1.91
N TRP A 357 19.40 -0.86 -1.91
CA TRP A 357 20.56 -0.38 -1.16
C TRP A 357 20.47 1.13 -0.90
N VAL A 358 21.26 1.62 0.06
CA VAL A 358 21.41 3.06 0.33
C VAL A 358 22.88 3.43 0.52
N ASP A 359 23.26 4.62 0.05
CA ASP A 359 24.50 5.30 0.45
C ASP A 359 24.09 6.44 1.39
N LYS A 360 24.29 6.23 2.70
CA LYS A 360 23.84 7.18 3.74
C LYS A 360 24.64 8.49 3.72
N GLU A 361 25.89 8.47 3.26
CA GLU A 361 26.74 9.65 3.20
C GLU A 361 26.38 10.51 1.99
N LYS A 362 26.24 9.88 0.82
CA LYS A 362 25.82 10.57 -0.40
C LYS A 362 24.32 10.81 -0.44
N GLY A 363 23.54 10.24 0.45
CA GLY A 363 22.08 10.37 0.46
C GLY A 363 21.43 9.76 -0.79
N LEU A 364 21.97 8.63 -1.25
CA LEU A 364 21.45 7.90 -2.41
C LEU A 364 20.64 6.69 -1.94
N LEU A 365 19.58 6.39 -2.68
CA LEU A 365 18.69 5.26 -2.48
C LEU A 365 18.49 4.58 -3.84
N SER A 366 18.55 3.25 -3.87
CA SER A 366 18.20 2.46 -5.06
C SER A 366 16.89 1.70 -4.85
N LEU A 367 16.06 1.73 -5.89
CA LEU A 367 14.81 0.98 -6.00
C LEU A 367 14.87 0.12 -7.26
N ILE A 368 14.66 -1.19 -7.13
CA ILE A 368 14.60 -2.10 -8.29
C ILE A 368 13.12 -2.34 -8.64
N ILE A 369 12.81 -2.27 -9.93
CA ILE A 369 11.44 -2.26 -10.45
C ILE A 369 11.31 -3.30 -11.55
N LEU A 370 10.29 -4.15 -11.44
CA LEU A 370 9.85 -5.03 -12.52
C LEU A 370 8.73 -4.36 -13.32
N GLU A 371 8.99 -4.16 -14.61
CA GLU A 371 8.12 -3.46 -15.56
C GLU A 371 6.99 -4.39 -16.05
N MET A 372 5.94 -4.50 -15.25
CA MET A 372 4.77 -5.34 -15.56
C MET A 372 3.55 -4.56 -16.05
N TRP A 373 3.29 -3.38 -15.47
CA TRP A 373 2.01 -2.68 -15.60
C TRP A 373 2.23 -1.19 -15.86
N GLY A 374 1.14 -0.42 -15.97
CA GLY A 374 1.18 0.99 -16.39
C GLY A 374 2.21 1.82 -15.64
N SER A 375 2.02 1.99 -14.32
CA SER A 375 2.90 2.84 -13.50
C SER A 375 4.35 2.35 -13.43
N SER A 376 4.61 1.04 -13.38
CA SER A 376 5.98 0.53 -13.29
C SER A 376 6.77 0.68 -14.60
N ARG A 377 6.09 0.62 -15.75
CA ARG A 377 6.71 0.92 -17.06
C ARG A 377 7.04 2.40 -17.23
N LEU A 378 6.25 3.30 -16.64
CA LEU A 378 6.55 4.74 -16.65
C LEU A 378 7.86 5.09 -15.95
N CYS A 379 8.31 4.28 -14.97
CA CYS A 379 9.56 4.52 -14.25
C CYS A 379 10.80 4.56 -15.16
N ARG A 380 10.80 3.82 -16.28
CA ARG A 380 11.90 3.82 -17.25
C ARG A 380 12.06 5.19 -17.93
N HIS A 381 11.00 5.97 -17.97
CA HIS A 381 10.94 7.26 -18.66
C HIS A 381 11.17 8.45 -17.72
N LEU A 382 11.44 8.20 -16.44
CA LEU A 382 11.86 9.23 -15.51
C LEU A 382 13.21 9.79 -15.92
N LYS A 383 13.36 11.11 -15.79
CA LYS A 383 14.57 11.80 -16.25
C LYS A 383 15.50 12.14 -15.10
N LYS A 384 16.81 12.10 -15.33
CA LYS A 384 17.79 12.60 -14.36
C LYS A 384 17.48 14.05 -13.98
N GLY A 385 17.45 14.33 -12.69
CA GLY A 385 17.08 15.63 -12.12
C GLY A 385 15.57 15.84 -11.94
N GLU A 386 14.73 14.93 -12.44
CA GLU A 386 13.27 15.00 -12.26
C GLU A 386 12.91 14.83 -10.78
N ARG A 387 12.00 15.68 -10.30
CA ARG A 387 11.47 15.58 -8.95
C ARG A 387 10.46 14.45 -8.88
N VAL A 388 10.58 13.64 -7.84
CA VAL A 388 9.67 12.52 -7.58
C VAL A 388 9.27 12.52 -6.12
N VAL A 389 8.09 11.97 -5.84
CA VAL A 389 7.66 11.68 -4.48
C VAL A 389 8.31 10.38 -4.05
N VAL A 390 9.11 10.44 -2.98
CA VAL A 390 9.68 9.27 -2.29
C VAL A 390 9.31 9.35 -0.82
N MET A 391 8.21 8.70 -0.47
CA MET A 391 7.75 8.67 0.92
C MET A 391 8.24 7.40 1.61
N GLY A 392 8.93 7.56 2.73
CA GLY A 392 9.44 6.47 3.55
C GLY A 392 10.75 6.83 4.27
N PRO A 393 11.48 5.84 4.78
CA PRO A 393 11.14 4.41 4.74
C PRO A 393 9.85 4.13 5.52
N THR A 394 9.07 3.16 5.06
CA THR A 394 7.89 2.62 5.73
C THR A 394 8.02 1.09 5.83
N GLY A 395 7.06 0.43 6.47
CA GLY A 395 7.22 -0.94 6.93
C GLY A 395 8.12 -1.07 8.16
N GLU A 396 8.18 -2.29 8.68
CA GLU A 396 9.03 -2.67 9.82
C GLU A 396 10.39 -3.14 9.29
N PRO A 397 11.53 -2.77 9.88
CA PRO A 397 12.81 -3.39 9.54
C PRO A 397 12.74 -4.92 9.70
N THR A 398 13.34 -5.67 8.76
CA THR A 398 13.44 -7.13 8.89
C THR A 398 14.22 -7.45 10.17
N GLU A 399 13.72 -8.39 10.96
CA GLU A 399 14.41 -8.88 12.14
C GLU A 399 15.71 -9.59 11.74
N ILE A 400 16.85 -9.08 12.22
CA ILE A 400 18.19 -9.63 11.95
C ILE A 400 18.70 -10.32 13.23
N PRO A 401 18.64 -11.67 13.33
CA PRO A 401 19.21 -12.40 14.45
C PRO A 401 20.75 -12.37 14.43
N THR A 402 21.39 -13.00 15.42
CA THR A 402 22.86 -13.19 15.46
C THR A 402 23.20 -14.65 15.68
N GLY A 403 24.11 -15.20 14.89
CA GLY A 403 24.61 -16.58 15.04
C GLY A 403 23.64 -17.68 14.58
N GLU A 404 22.59 -17.35 13.86
CA GLU A 404 21.65 -18.32 13.27
C GLU A 404 22.12 -18.80 11.88
N THR A 405 21.57 -19.93 11.42
CA THR A 405 21.56 -20.30 10.01
C THR A 405 20.23 -19.91 9.39
N VAL A 406 20.27 -19.00 8.42
CA VAL A 406 19.10 -18.41 7.78
C VAL A 406 19.04 -18.85 6.33
N LEU A 407 17.87 -19.35 5.92
CA LEU A 407 17.55 -19.61 4.54
C LEU A 407 16.80 -18.43 3.96
N LEU A 408 17.31 -17.88 2.86
CA LEU A 408 16.60 -16.90 2.04
C LEU A 408 16.00 -17.61 0.82
N ALA A 409 14.74 -17.33 0.54
CA ALA A 409 14.03 -17.84 -0.63
C ALA A 409 13.50 -16.66 -1.44
N GLY A 410 14.19 -16.31 -2.52
CA GLY A 410 13.87 -15.15 -3.35
C GLY A 410 13.29 -15.57 -4.69
N GLY A 411 12.21 -14.91 -5.13
CA GLY A 411 11.58 -15.15 -6.42
C GLY A 411 11.47 -13.89 -7.27
N GLY A 412 12.13 -13.86 -8.44
CA GLY A 412 12.07 -12.75 -9.39
C GLY A 412 12.51 -11.42 -8.77
N LEU A 413 11.60 -10.42 -8.74
CA LEU A 413 11.85 -9.12 -8.11
C LEU A 413 12.10 -9.24 -6.59
N GLY A 414 11.57 -10.28 -5.93
CA GLY A 414 11.79 -10.52 -4.51
C GLY A 414 13.27 -10.68 -4.15
N ASN A 415 14.12 -11.05 -5.12
CA ASN A 415 15.56 -11.11 -4.93
C ASN A 415 16.16 -9.73 -4.59
N ALA A 416 15.65 -8.64 -5.17
CA ALA A 416 16.15 -7.29 -4.91
C ALA A 416 16.07 -6.87 -3.44
N VAL A 417 15.00 -7.29 -2.75
CA VAL A 417 14.79 -7.01 -1.32
C VAL A 417 15.85 -7.70 -0.47
N LEU A 418 16.19 -8.93 -0.87
CA LEU A 418 17.06 -9.81 -0.11
C LEU A 418 18.52 -9.38 -0.13
N PHE A 419 18.94 -8.45 -0.99
CA PHE A 419 20.33 -7.97 -1.03
C PHE A 419 20.72 -7.29 0.29
N SER A 420 19.93 -6.30 0.72
CA SER A 420 20.18 -5.56 1.96
C SER A 420 19.98 -6.46 3.20
N VAL A 421 19.02 -7.39 3.14
CA VAL A 421 18.74 -8.34 4.23
C VAL A 421 19.85 -9.38 4.38
N ALA A 422 20.30 -9.98 3.27
CA ALA A 422 21.38 -10.96 3.25
C ALA A 422 22.68 -10.35 3.80
N LYS A 423 23.02 -9.15 3.33
CA LYS A 423 24.18 -8.42 3.84
C LYS A 423 24.08 -8.16 5.34
N ALA A 424 22.94 -7.68 5.83
CA ALA A 424 22.76 -7.42 7.26
C ALA A 424 22.84 -8.69 8.11
N LEU A 425 22.26 -9.80 7.63
CA LEU A 425 22.40 -11.11 8.27
C LEU A 425 23.87 -11.54 8.32
N LYS A 426 24.61 -11.37 7.23
CA LYS A 426 26.03 -11.74 7.16
C LYS A 426 26.89 -10.90 8.10
N ASP A 427 26.68 -9.58 8.09
CA ASP A 427 27.39 -8.62 8.96
C ASP A 427 27.08 -8.88 10.45
N ALA A 428 25.89 -9.42 10.78
CA ALA A 428 25.51 -9.86 12.12
C ALA A 428 26.04 -11.25 12.52
N GLY A 429 26.88 -11.88 11.69
CA GLY A 429 27.52 -13.16 11.99
C GLY A 429 26.65 -14.39 11.75
N ASN A 430 25.56 -14.27 10.99
CA ASN A 430 24.75 -15.42 10.60
C ASN A 430 25.39 -16.17 9.43
N LYS A 431 24.92 -17.40 9.23
CA LYS A 431 25.16 -18.19 8.03
C LYS A 431 23.96 -18.06 7.10
N VAL A 432 24.19 -17.61 5.87
CA VAL A 432 23.13 -17.26 4.91
C VAL A 432 23.17 -18.20 3.71
N ILE A 433 22.15 -19.04 3.58
CA ILE A 433 21.94 -19.96 2.45
C ILE A 433 20.82 -19.40 1.59
N TYR A 434 21.10 -19.05 0.34
CA TYR A 434 20.14 -18.35 -0.50
C TYR A 434 19.70 -19.21 -1.69
N PHE A 435 18.42 -19.54 -1.75
CA PHE A 435 17.76 -20.04 -2.95
C PHE A 435 17.25 -18.85 -3.78
N ALA A 436 17.95 -18.56 -4.87
CA ALA A 436 17.65 -17.44 -5.76
C ALA A 436 16.92 -17.94 -7.01
N GLY A 437 15.59 -17.81 -7.01
CA GLY A 437 14.69 -18.25 -8.07
C GLY A 437 14.40 -17.15 -9.09
N TYR A 438 14.50 -17.50 -10.36
CA TYR A 438 14.22 -16.65 -11.52
C TYR A 438 13.29 -17.37 -12.50
N ARG A 439 12.63 -16.64 -13.39
CA ARG A 439 11.81 -17.27 -14.44
C ARG A 439 12.69 -17.75 -15.59
N ASN A 440 13.58 -16.89 -16.09
CA ASN A 440 14.54 -17.19 -17.13
C ASN A 440 15.96 -16.83 -16.68
N THR A 441 16.97 -17.39 -17.34
CA THR A 441 18.39 -17.04 -17.16
C THR A 441 18.66 -15.56 -17.42
N SER A 442 17.92 -14.93 -18.34
CA SER A 442 18.02 -13.49 -18.67
C SER A 442 17.49 -12.57 -17.56
N ASP A 443 16.76 -13.11 -16.59
CA ASP A 443 16.16 -12.33 -15.50
C ASP A 443 17.12 -12.18 -14.31
N VAL A 444 18.32 -12.76 -14.38
CA VAL A 444 19.33 -12.68 -13.32
C VAL A 444 19.99 -11.30 -13.35
N PHE A 445 19.96 -10.58 -12.22
CA PHE A 445 20.57 -9.26 -12.05
C PHE A 445 21.34 -9.18 -10.73
N LYS A 446 22.26 -8.21 -10.62
CA LYS A 446 22.96 -7.86 -9.37
C LYS A 446 23.56 -9.08 -8.63
N ARG A 447 24.23 -9.95 -9.40
CA ARG A 447 24.80 -11.20 -8.88
C ARG A 447 25.89 -10.96 -7.86
N ASP A 448 26.67 -9.88 -8.01
CA ASP A 448 27.74 -9.52 -7.09
C ASP A 448 27.15 -9.26 -5.71
N GLU A 449 26.07 -8.48 -5.63
CA GLU A 449 25.38 -8.17 -4.38
C GLU A 449 24.76 -9.41 -3.71
N VAL A 450 24.23 -10.36 -4.51
CA VAL A 450 23.72 -11.65 -4.01
C VAL A 450 24.85 -12.49 -3.42
N GLU A 451 25.95 -12.63 -4.16
CA GLU A 451 27.07 -13.48 -3.77
C GLU A 451 27.82 -12.89 -2.56
N GLU A 452 28.07 -11.59 -2.52
CA GLU A 452 28.73 -10.92 -1.38
C GLU A 452 27.94 -11.04 -0.06
N GLY A 453 26.61 -11.01 -0.13
CA GLY A 453 25.74 -11.11 1.03
C GLY A 453 25.52 -12.53 1.57
N THR A 454 26.12 -13.56 0.95
CA THR A 454 25.77 -14.96 1.23
C THR A 454 26.96 -15.89 1.38
N ASP A 455 26.79 -16.93 2.21
CA ASP A 455 27.73 -18.04 2.30
C ASP A 455 27.62 -18.98 1.09
N MET A 456 26.40 -19.17 0.59
CA MET A 456 26.10 -20.03 -0.55
C MET A 456 24.81 -19.60 -1.24
N VAL A 457 24.81 -19.74 -2.57
CA VAL A 457 23.63 -19.55 -3.42
C VAL A 457 23.31 -20.83 -4.18
N VAL A 458 22.03 -21.19 -4.19
CA VAL A 458 21.43 -22.15 -5.12
C VAL A 458 20.64 -21.35 -6.14
N TRP A 459 21.19 -21.24 -7.35
CA TRP A 459 20.56 -20.56 -8.48
C TRP A 459 19.51 -21.46 -9.11
N SER A 460 18.32 -20.93 -9.31
CA SER A 460 17.17 -21.69 -9.82
C SER A 460 16.48 -20.88 -10.90
N ASN A 461 16.21 -21.49 -12.05
CA ASN A 461 15.39 -20.89 -13.10
C ASN A 461 14.32 -21.85 -13.61
N ASP A 462 13.11 -21.34 -13.84
CA ASP A 462 11.99 -22.18 -14.33
C ASP A 462 12.23 -22.67 -15.76
N PHE A 463 12.76 -21.80 -16.63
CA PHE A 463 12.95 -22.05 -18.05
C PHE A 463 14.33 -21.61 -18.55
N GLY A 464 14.73 -22.16 -19.69
CA GLY A 464 16.00 -21.85 -20.36
C GLY A 464 17.19 -22.61 -19.77
N ASP A 465 18.38 -22.13 -20.12
CA ASP A 465 19.63 -22.75 -19.69
C ASP A 465 19.87 -22.59 -18.20
N THR A 466 20.44 -23.61 -17.57
CA THR A 466 20.83 -23.55 -16.15
C THR A 466 21.77 -22.38 -15.91
N ILE A 467 21.42 -21.51 -14.95
CA ILE A 467 22.28 -20.40 -14.52
C ILE A 467 23.64 -20.95 -14.08
N GLN A 468 24.73 -20.47 -14.66
CA GLN A 468 26.07 -20.94 -14.31
C GLN A 468 26.56 -20.25 -13.02
N PRO A 469 26.87 -21.00 -11.95
CA PRO A 469 27.46 -20.44 -10.73
C PRO A 469 28.84 -19.82 -11.00
N ARG A 470 29.17 -18.73 -10.30
CA ARG A 470 30.51 -18.09 -10.37
C ARG A 470 31.44 -18.54 -9.26
N ARG A 471 30.90 -19.08 -8.17
CA ARG A 471 31.66 -19.52 -6.99
C ARG A 471 31.62 -21.04 -6.85
N PRO A 472 32.72 -21.71 -6.43
CA PRO A 472 32.77 -23.17 -6.33
C PRO A 472 31.75 -23.80 -5.37
N GLN A 473 31.35 -23.07 -4.32
CA GLN A 473 30.38 -23.53 -3.34
C GLN A 473 28.92 -23.37 -3.81
N ASP A 474 28.66 -22.55 -4.83
CA ASP A 474 27.31 -22.31 -5.32
C ASP A 474 26.82 -23.49 -6.17
N ARG A 475 25.50 -23.61 -6.28
CA ARG A 475 24.83 -24.68 -7.03
C ARG A 475 23.81 -24.08 -7.98
N ALA A 476 23.40 -24.85 -8.99
CA ALA A 476 22.35 -24.42 -9.90
C ALA A 476 21.50 -25.56 -10.43
N ILE A 477 20.25 -25.24 -10.78
CA ILE A 477 19.30 -26.16 -11.40
C ILE A 477 18.24 -25.41 -12.22
N THR A 478 17.85 -25.96 -13.37
CA THR A 478 16.64 -25.53 -14.08
C THR A 478 15.43 -26.24 -13.48
N ALA A 479 14.83 -25.61 -12.47
CA ALA A 479 13.65 -26.07 -11.76
C ALA A 479 13.07 -24.91 -10.96
N ASN A 480 11.85 -25.05 -10.44
CA ASN A 480 11.30 -24.05 -9.52
C ASN A 480 12.00 -24.08 -8.16
N ILE A 481 11.80 -23.04 -7.35
CA ILE A 481 12.54 -22.86 -6.09
C ILE A 481 12.34 -24.00 -5.08
N VAL A 482 11.14 -24.58 -5.00
CA VAL A 482 10.86 -25.69 -4.06
C VAL A 482 11.57 -26.95 -4.54
N GLN A 483 11.56 -27.23 -5.85
CA GLN A 483 12.31 -28.33 -6.45
C GLN A 483 13.82 -28.15 -6.23
N ALA A 484 14.34 -26.92 -6.33
CA ALA A 484 15.74 -26.63 -6.04
C ALA A 484 16.09 -26.91 -4.58
N MET A 485 15.23 -26.53 -3.62
CA MET A 485 15.40 -26.86 -2.19
C MET A 485 15.44 -28.37 -1.95
N ILE A 486 14.56 -29.13 -2.59
CA ILE A 486 14.51 -30.59 -2.47
C ILE A 486 15.77 -31.22 -3.08
N ALA A 487 16.12 -30.86 -4.32
CA ALA A 487 17.29 -31.39 -5.01
C ALA A 487 18.59 -31.10 -4.24
N TYR A 488 18.70 -29.89 -3.67
CA TYR A 488 19.78 -29.53 -2.78
C TYR A 488 19.79 -30.43 -1.54
N ALA A 489 18.66 -30.56 -0.84
CA ALA A 489 18.59 -31.37 0.39
C ALA A 489 18.91 -32.86 0.18
N GLU A 490 18.60 -33.39 -1.00
CA GLU A 490 18.89 -34.76 -1.41
C GLU A 490 20.34 -34.98 -1.86
N GLY A 491 21.17 -33.92 -1.91
CA GLY A 491 22.55 -33.98 -2.40
C GLY A 491 22.67 -34.13 -3.92
N LYS A 492 21.58 -34.00 -4.67
CA LYS A 492 21.55 -34.18 -6.14
C LYS A 492 22.29 -33.09 -6.90
N LEU A 493 22.56 -31.96 -6.23
CA LEU A 493 23.30 -30.84 -6.83
C LEU A 493 24.81 -30.92 -6.55
N GLU A 494 25.26 -31.85 -5.72
CA GLU A 494 26.67 -31.92 -5.35
C GLU A 494 27.56 -32.43 -6.50
N PRO A 495 28.84 -31.97 -6.58
CA PRO A 495 29.73 -32.34 -7.67
C PRO A 495 29.96 -33.85 -7.81
N ASN A 496 30.00 -34.59 -6.70
CA ASN A 496 30.13 -36.04 -6.71
C ASN A 496 28.81 -36.72 -6.30
N PRO A 497 28.35 -37.73 -7.05
CA PRO A 497 27.15 -38.49 -6.68
C PRO A 497 27.27 -39.10 -5.28
N GLY A 498 26.28 -38.80 -4.42
CA GLY A 498 26.22 -39.31 -3.05
C GLY A 498 26.84 -38.40 -1.99
N ASP A 499 27.48 -37.28 -2.40
CA ASP A 499 27.92 -36.26 -1.47
C ASP A 499 26.74 -35.64 -0.71
N LYS A 500 26.99 -35.26 0.54
CA LYS A 500 26.01 -34.53 1.34
C LYS A 500 26.05 -33.05 0.98
N PRO A 501 24.91 -32.34 1.13
CA PRO A 501 24.87 -30.91 0.88
C PRO A 501 25.85 -30.17 1.79
N LEU A 502 26.52 -29.13 1.27
CA LEU A 502 27.52 -28.35 2.01
C LEU A 502 26.99 -27.84 3.37
N TYR A 503 25.72 -27.44 3.39
CA TYR A 503 24.98 -27.06 4.59
C TYR A 503 23.73 -27.91 4.75
N ASP A 504 23.58 -28.53 5.92
CA ASP A 504 22.40 -29.32 6.29
C ASP A 504 21.21 -28.38 6.59
N LEU A 505 20.12 -28.54 5.83
CA LEU A 505 18.90 -27.75 6.01
C LEU A 505 18.23 -27.97 7.38
N LYS A 506 18.58 -29.04 8.12
CA LYS A 506 18.13 -29.24 9.50
C LYS A 506 18.74 -28.25 10.49
N GLN A 507 19.78 -27.53 10.10
CA GLN A 507 20.40 -26.48 10.92
C GLN A 507 19.70 -25.13 10.76
N ILE A 508 18.76 -25.00 9.82
CA ILE A 508 18.07 -23.73 9.58
C ILE A 508 17.22 -23.35 10.79
N ASN A 509 17.46 -22.15 11.30
CA ASN A 509 16.66 -21.54 12.36
C ASN A 509 15.52 -20.71 11.79
N ARG A 510 15.76 -20.08 10.63
CA ARG A 510 14.83 -19.12 10.02
C ARG A 510 14.76 -19.26 8.50
N ILE A 511 13.55 -19.18 7.96
CA ILE A 511 13.27 -19.05 6.53
C ILE A 511 12.67 -17.67 6.29
N ILE A 512 13.23 -16.91 5.35
CA ILE A 512 12.66 -15.65 4.88
C ILE A 512 12.35 -15.81 3.39
N ALA A 513 11.06 -15.80 3.03
CA ALA A 513 10.60 -15.94 1.65
C ALA A 513 10.05 -14.61 1.13
N ILE A 514 10.55 -14.18 -0.02
CA ILE A 514 10.15 -12.93 -0.68
C ILE A 514 10.01 -13.21 -2.18
N GLY A 515 8.81 -13.04 -2.71
CA GLY A 515 8.52 -13.32 -4.11
C GLY A 515 7.05 -13.11 -4.45
N SER A 516 6.55 -13.84 -5.43
CA SER A 516 5.10 -13.86 -5.70
C SER A 516 4.35 -14.53 -4.54
N ASP A 517 3.08 -14.16 -4.36
CA ASP A 517 2.15 -14.80 -3.43
C ASP A 517 2.10 -16.32 -3.63
N ARG A 518 2.15 -16.78 -4.88
CA ARG A 518 2.20 -18.21 -5.24
C ARG A 518 3.49 -18.90 -4.80
N MET A 519 4.63 -18.24 -4.98
CA MET A 519 5.92 -18.80 -4.58
C MET A 519 6.02 -18.88 -3.04
N MET A 520 5.60 -17.83 -2.33
CA MET A 520 5.58 -17.84 -0.86
C MET A 520 4.61 -18.90 -0.31
N LYS A 521 3.42 -19.06 -0.93
CA LYS A 521 2.49 -20.15 -0.62
C LYS A 521 3.10 -21.53 -0.87
N ALA A 522 3.79 -21.73 -2.00
CA ALA A 522 4.46 -22.99 -2.30
C ALA A 522 5.55 -23.34 -1.26
N VAL A 523 6.31 -22.34 -0.79
CA VAL A 523 7.27 -22.53 0.32
C VAL A 523 6.55 -22.89 1.61
N GLN A 524 5.44 -22.22 1.95
CA GLN A 524 4.60 -22.55 3.12
C GLN A 524 4.16 -24.02 3.10
N GLU A 525 3.58 -24.48 1.99
CA GLU A 525 3.09 -25.85 1.83
C GLU A 525 4.25 -26.88 1.83
N ALA A 526 5.35 -26.57 1.13
CA ALA A 526 6.49 -27.48 1.02
C ALA A 526 7.12 -27.78 2.39
N ARG A 527 7.18 -26.80 3.29
CA ARG A 527 7.73 -26.98 4.65
C ARG A 527 7.01 -28.06 5.45
N TYR A 528 5.70 -28.20 5.27
CA TYR A 528 4.90 -29.23 5.94
C TYR A 528 4.76 -30.53 5.11
N GLY A 529 5.04 -30.46 3.81
CA GLY A 529 5.04 -31.60 2.90
C GLY A 529 6.46 -32.07 2.54
N LEU A 530 6.90 -31.73 1.32
CA LEU A 530 8.10 -32.29 0.68
C LEU A 530 9.41 -31.98 1.41
N LEU A 531 9.52 -30.83 2.07
CA LEU A 531 10.72 -30.40 2.78
C LEU A 531 10.75 -30.85 4.25
N LYS A 532 9.64 -31.35 4.78
CA LYS A 532 9.50 -31.78 6.18
C LYS A 532 10.64 -32.68 6.70
N PRO A 533 11.15 -33.70 5.96
CA PRO A 533 12.23 -34.55 6.47
C PRO A 533 13.61 -33.88 6.46
N TYR A 534 13.77 -32.75 5.76
CA TYR A 534 15.03 -32.08 5.52
C TYR A 534 15.23 -30.80 6.34
N ILE A 535 14.15 -30.19 6.83
CA ILE A 535 14.23 -28.93 7.58
C ILE A 535 14.08 -29.15 9.08
N ASN A 536 14.59 -28.21 9.86
CA ASN A 536 14.39 -28.15 11.30
C ASN A 536 12.88 -28.07 11.63
N PRO A 537 12.27 -28.93 12.45
CA PRO A 537 10.82 -28.86 12.72
C PRO A 537 10.37 -27.62 13.51
N VAL A 538 11.28 -26.91 14.19
CA VAL A 538 10.97 -25.75 15.05
C VAL A 538 11.47 -24.41 14.49
N HIS A 539 11.81 -24.36 13.19
CA HIS A 539 12.24 -23.12 12.55
C HIS A 539 11.12 -22.08 12.49
N THR A 540 11.51 -20.81 12.47
CA THR A 540 10.60 -19.69 12.16
C THR A 540 10.56 -19.46 10.66
N ALA A 541 9.37 -19.25 10.08
CA ALA A 541 9.24 -18.84 8.70
C ALA A 541 8.49 -17.53 8.55
N ILE A 542 9.07 -16.64 7.77
CA ILE A 542 8.59 -15.30 7.48
C ILE A 542 8.32 -15.18 5.98
N ALA A 543 7.17 -14.62 5.64
CA ALA A 543 6.83 -14.21 4.28
C ALA A 543 6.75 -12.68 4.25
N SER A 544 7.48 -12.06 3.33
CA SER A 544 7.39 -10.60 3.13
C SER A 544 6.24 -10.30 2.17
N ILE A 545 5.12 -9.86 2.73
CA ILE A 545 3.84 -9.77 2.04
C ILE A 545 3.78 -8.53 1.16
N ASN A 546 3.35 -8.72 -0.09
CA ASN A 546 3.23 -7.69 -1.13
C ASN A 546 1.78 -7.26 -1.37
N SER A 547 1.00 -7.11 -0.30
CA SER A 547 -0.39 -6.65 -0.38
C SER A 547 -0.52 -5.34 -1.16
N PRO A 548 -1.61 -5.12 -1.92
CA PRO A 548 -1.88 -3.83 -2.54
C PRO A 548 -1.79 -2.68 -1.52
N MET A 549 -1.19 -1.56 -1.88
CA MET A 549 -1.05 -0.41 -0.98
C MET A 549 -1.49 0.88 -1.68
N GLN A 550 -2.06 1.79 -0.90
CA GLN A 550 -2.46 3.13 -1.39
C GLN A 550 -1.70 4.22 -0.63
N CYS A 551 -1.94 4.35 0.69
CA CYS A 551 -1.33 5.40 1.49
C CYS A 551 0.14 5.12 1.82
N MET A 552 0.45 3.87 2.21
CA MET A 552 1.71 3.44 2.83
C MET A 552 2.08 4.22 4.13
N MET A 553 1.07 4.79 4.80
CA MET A 553 1.20 5.64 5.99
C MET A 553 0.92 4.91 7.31
N LYS A 554 1.10 3.58 7.35
CA LYS A 554 0.97 2.73 8.56
C LYS A 554 -0.40 2.81 9.25
N GLU A 555 -1.30 1.91 8.86
CA GLU A 555 -2.64 1.74 9.45
C GLU A 555 -3.70 2.82 9.17
N VAL A 556 -3.51 3.62 8.11
CA VAL A 556 -4.46 4.69 7.77
C VAL A 556 -5.61 4.22 6.87
N CYS A 557 -5.32 3.67 5.69
CA CYS A 557 -6.35 3.44 4.65
C CYS A 557 -6.86 2.00 4.52
N ALA A 558 -6.25 1.03 5.22
CA ALA A 558 -6.61 -0.40 5.14
C ALA A 558 -6.46 -1.10 3.76
N GLN A 559 -6.02 -0.42 2.70
CA GLN A 559 -5.78 -1.08 1.39
C GLN A 559 -4.77 -2.24 1.47
N CYS A 560 -3.83 -2.17 2.42
CA CYS A 560 -2.80 -3.18 2.63
C CYS A 560 -3.17 -4.26 3.68
N LEU A 561 -4.43 -4.33 4.10
CA LEU A 561 -4.87 -5.35 5.05
C LEU A 561 -4.59 -6.75 4.51
N GLN A 562 -3.96 -7.57 5.34
CA GLN A 562 -3.69 -8.97 5.10
C GLN A 562 -4.39 -9.79 6.19
N ARG A 563 -5.23 -10.74 5.77
CA ARG A 563 -5.88 -11.68 6.69
C ARG A 563 -4.89 -12.70 7.22
N HIS A 564 -4.96 -12.91 8.52
CA HIS A 564 -4.26 -13.98 9.23
C HIS A 564 -5.27 -14.97 9.80
N VAL A 565 -4.93 -16.26 9.72
CA VAL A 565 -5.66 -17.35 10.37
C VAL A 565 -4.67 -18.09 11.24
N ASP A 566 -4.93 -18.11 12.55
CA ASP A 566 -4.10 -18.87 13.47
C ASP A 566 -4.27 -20.38 13.21
N PRO A 567 -3.20 -21.12 12.90
CA PRO A 567 -3.31 -22.52 12.47
C PRO A 567 -3.76 -23.47 13.57
N GLU A 568 -3.62 -23.09 14.85
CA GLU A 568 -4.00 -23.94 15.99
C GLU A 568 -5.46 -23.70 16.40
N THR A 569 -5.90 -22.45 16.39
CA THR A 569 -7.21 -22.03 16.90
C THR A 569 -8.24 -21.73 15.82
N GLY A 570 -7.80 -21.52 14.57
CA GLY A 570 -8.64 -21.02 13.48
C GLY A 570 -9.05 -19.55 13.63
N LYS A 571 -8.55 -18.85 14.65
CA LYS A 571 -8.93 -17.47 14.94
C LYS A 571 -8.38 -16.53 13.87
N GLU A 572 -9.26 -15.65 13.39
CA GLU A 572 -8.89 -14.62 12.42
C GLU A 572 -8.32 -13.37 13.08
N SER A 573 -7.34 -12.77 12.41
CA SER A 573 -6.82 -11.44 12.71
C SER A 573 -6.37 -10.75 11.42
N PHE A 574 -6.02 -9.48 11.51
CA PHE A 574 -5.60 -8.71 10.33
C PHE A 574 -4.35 -7.91 10.64
N VAL A 575 -3.45 -7.85 9.66
CA VAL A 575 -2.21 -7.06 9.73
C VAL A 575 -2.23 -6.05 8.59
N PHE A 576 -1.91 -4.79 8.90
CA PHE A 576 -1.66 -3.81 7.86
C PHE A 576 -0.25 -4.02 7.34
N THR A 577 -0.14 -4.52 6.11
CA THR A 577 1.16 -4.86 5.51
C THR A 577 2.10 -3.64 5.44
N CYS A 578 1.57 -2.43 5.29
CA CYS A 578 2.40 -1.22 5.31
C CYS A 578 2.98 -0.87 6.70
N PHE A 579 2.39 -1.40 7.77
CA PHE A 579 2.94 -1.33 9.11
C PHE A 579 3.97 -2.44 9.32
N ASN A 580 3.60 -3.68 9.02
CA ASN A 580 4.50 -4.82 9.07
C ASN A 580 4.26 -5.76 7.87
N GLN A 581 5.22 -5.75 6.94
CA GLN A 581 5.23 -6.59 5.75
C GLN A 581 5.83 -7.97 6.02
N ASP A 582 6.73 -8.10 6.98
CA ASP A 582 7.37 -9.37 7.34
C ASP A 582 6.50 -10.11 8.35
N GLN A 583 5.71 -11.06 7.84
CA GLN A 583 4.66 -11.74 8.60
C GLN A 583 4.98 -13.21 8.79
N HIS A 584 4.57 -13.79 9.93
CA HIS A 584 4.68 -15.23 10.17
C HIS A 584 3.94 -16.00 9.08
N MET A 585 4.70 -16.73 8.28
CA MET A 585 4.21 -17.41 7.07
C MET A 585 3.05 -18.34 7.39
N ASP A 586 3.07 -19.02 8.54
CA ASP A 586 2.05 -20.01 8.94
C ASP A 586 0.69 -19.39 9.27
N LYS A 587 0.64 -18.07 9.51
CA LYS A 587 -0.61 -17.36 9.79
C LYS A 587 -1.20 -16.71 8.54
N VAL A 588 -0.43 -16.55 7.47
CA VAL A 588 -0.84 -15.79 6.29
C VAL A 588 -1.87 -16.58 5.46
N ASP A 589 -3.03 -15.96 5.21
CA ASP A 589 -3.99 -16.46 4.22
C ASP A 589 -3.56 -16.00 2.80
N PHE A 590 -2.79 -16.85 2.12
CA PHE A 590 -2.33 -16.58 0.75
C PHE A 590 -3.47 -16.60 -0.29
N ASN A 591 -4.59 -17.27 -0.01
CA ASN A 591 -5.75 -17.21 -0.90
C ASN A 591 -6.38 -15.82 -0.83
N ASN A 592 -6.54 -15.27 0.38
CA ASN A 592 -6.97 -13.89 0.57
C ASN A 592 -6.03 -12.90 -0.13
N LEU A 593 -4.71 -13.05 0.02
CA LEU A 593 -3.73 -12.21 -0.65
C LEU A 593 -3.89 -12.28 -2.19
N ASN A 594 -4.01 -13.49 -2.75
CA ASN A 594 -4.17 -13.68 -4.19
C ASN A 594 -5.42 -12.97 -4.74
N THR A 595 -6.55 -13.09 -4.05
CA THR A 595 -7.79 -12.42 -4.43
C THR A 595 -7.60 -10.90 -4.39
N ARG A 596 -7.00 -10.36 -3.32
CA ARG A 596 -6.77 -8.92 -3.17
C ARG A 596 -5.87 -8.35 -4.27
N LEU A 597 -4.84 -9.08 -4.68
CA LEU A 597 -3.93 -8.68 -5.77
C LEU A 597 -4.63 -8.58 -7.13
N LYS A 598 -5.80 -9.20 -7.31
CA LYS A 598 -6.55 -9.19 -8.57
C LYS A 598 -7.69 -8.17 -8.60
N ASN A 599 -7.93 -7.42 -7.52
CA ASN A 599 -9.07 -6.50 -7.40
C ASN A 599 -9.20 -5.45 -8.52
N ASN A 600 -8.10 -5.13 -9.21
CA ASN A 600 -8.05 -4.16 -10.31
C ASN A 600 -7.68 -4.78 -11.66
N SER A 601 -7.65 -6.12 -11.77
CA SER A 601 -7.14 -6.84 -12.94
C SER A 601 -7.75 -6.40 -14.26
N VAL A 602 -9.08 -6.16 -14.29
CA VAL A 602 -9.79 -5.67 -15.50
C VAL A 602 -9.19 -4.37 -16.03
N LEU A 603 -8.94 -3.42 -15.13
CA LEU A 603 -8.38 -2.10 -15.46
C LEU A 603 -6.89 -2.18 -15.80
N GLU A 604 -6.12 -3.00 -15.08
CA GLU A 604 -4.68 -3.18 -15.28
C GLU A 604 -4.38 -3.80 -16.65
N LYS A 605 -5.15 -4.83 -17.03
CA LYS A 605 -5.05 -5.51 -18.33
C LYS A 605 -5.40 -4.59 -19.50
N LEU A 606 -6.45 -3.78 -19.39
CA LEU A 606 -6.77 -2.78 -20.42
C LEU A 606 -5.68 -1.70 -20.49
N THR A 607 -5.23 -1.22 -19.32
CA THR A 607 -4.19 -0.20 -19.24
C THR A 607 -2.90 -0.68 -19.89
N LYS A 608 -2.57 -1.97 -19.84
CA LYS A 608 -1.42 -2.52 -20.56
C LYS A 608 -1.50 -2.25 -22.06
N PHE A 609 -2.63 -2.56 -22.72
CA PHE A 609 -2.82 -2.28 -24.15
C PHE A 609 -2.81 -0.79 -24.44
N TRP A 610 -3.48 0.01 -23.60
CA TRP A 610 -3.48 1.46 -23.75
C TRP A 610 -2.07 2.05 -23.63
N MET A 611 -1.24 1.52 -22.73
CA MET A 611 0.15 1.94 -22.60
C MET A 611 0.99 1.53 -23.83
N ASP A 612 0.76 0.33 -24.38
CA ASP A 612 1.41 -0.11 -25.62
C ASP A 612 1.06 0.87 -26.77
N HIS A 613 -0.23 1.21 -26.93
CA HIS A 613 -0.72 2.21 -27.88
C HIS A 613 -0.04 3.58 -27.73
N LEU A 614 0.02 4.08 -26.49
CA LEU A 614 0.60 5.40 -26.21
C LEU A 614 2.12 5.44 -26.44
N PHE A 615 2.84 4.36 -26.10
CA PHE A 615 4.27 4.27 -26.35
C PHE A 615 4.58 4.18 -27.84
N GLU A 616 3.78 3.45 -28.61
CA GLU A 616 3.91 3.40 -30.07
C GLU A 616 3.65 4.78 -30.72
N LYS A 617 2.60 5.49 -30.29
CA LYS A 617 2.27 6.84 -30.78
C LYS A 617 3.31 7.90 -30.43
N ALA A 618 3.86 7.84 -29.22
CA ALA A 618 4.87 8.79 -28.78
C ALA A 618 6.23 8.59 -29.49
N GLY A 619 6.46 7.44 -30.12
CA GLY A 619 7.70 7.16 -30.86
C GLY A 619 8.95 7.40 -30.00
N SER A 620 9.92 8.14 -30.53
CA SER A 620 11.16 8.50 -29.83
C SER A 620 11.00 9.59 -28.76
N ASP A 621 9.82 10.21 -28.60
CA ASP A 621 9.63 11.35 -27.68
C ASP A 621 9.58 10.92 -26.19
N PHE A 622 9.52 9.62 -25.92
CA PHE A 622 9.75 9.03 -24.59
C PHE A 622 11.23 8.76 -24.26
N THR A 623 12.12 8.92 -25.25
CA THR A 623 13.58 8.77 -25.12
C THR A 623 14.25 10.11 -25.40
N VAL A 624 14.30 10.98 -24.37
CA VAL A 624 15.26 12.10 -24.31
C VAL A 624 15.84 12.16 -22.91
#